data_AF-A0A090RJT3-F1
#
_entry.id   AF-A0A090RJT3-F1
#
_cell.length_a   1.000
_cell.length_b   1.000
_cell.length_c   1.000
_cell.angle_alpha   90.00
_cell.angle_beta   90.00
_cell.angle_gamma   90.00
#
_symmetry.space_group_name_H-M   'P 1'
#
loop_
_entity.id
_entity.type
_entity.pdbx_description
1 polymer ?
#
loop_
_entity_poly.entity_id
_entity_poly.type
_entity_poly.pdbx_seq_one_letter_code
_entity_poly.pdbx_strand_id
1 'polypeptide(L)'
;MVQELDPIAVSDHLSWSSVNGQFFNDLLPLPYTEEALRLFCQKVEQVQEVLGRRLLIENPSSYLAFAHSTIPEWEFLQQVQQRTDCHLLLDLNNIYVSAFNHGFDCQQYLAAIDPATVKEIHLAGFTVKTVDDGEMWIDTHSRPVSEPVWQLYRQWVRQHSAQHGLVPTLIEWDLDIPDFAVLQQEADKATLIIQQEAEHGLIVT
;
A
#
# COMPACT_ATOMS: atom_id res chain seq x y z
N MET A 1 4.60 -20.26 -14.40
CA MET A 1 4.29 -18.82 -14.29
C MET A 1 5.40 -18.02 -13.62
N VAL A 2 5.57 -17.99 -12.29
CA VAL A 2 6.62 -17.12 -11.68
C VAL A 2 8.04 -17.46 -12.16
N GLN A 3 8.43 -18.74 -12.12
CA GLN A 3 9.74 -19.18 -12.64
C GLN A 3 9.91 -18.96 -14.16
N GLU A 4 8.80 -18.88 -14.89
CA GLU A 4 8.80 -18.77 -16.35
C GLU A 4 8.88 -17.32 -16.82
N LEU A 5 8.19 -16.42 -16.11
CA LEU A 5 8.18 -14.99 -16.39
C LEU A 5 9.36 -14.24 -15.76
N ASP A 6 9.97 -14.81 -14.70
CA ASP A 6 11.02 -14.19 -13.89
C ASP A 6 10.75 -12.71 -13.59
N PRO A 7 9.64 -12.38 -12.91
CA PRO A 7 9.24 -10.99 -12.71
C PRO A 7 10.23 -10.25 -11.82
N ILE A 8 10.28 -8.92 -11.91
CA ILE A 8 11.18 -8.11 -11.06
C ILE A 8 10.73 -8.19 -9.58
N ALA A 9 9.42 -8.25 -9.34
CA ALA A 9 8.81 -8.36 -8.03
C ALA A 9 7.60 -9.29 -8.07
N VAL A 10 7.24 -9.83 -6.91
CA VAL A 10 5.95 -10.51 -6.69
C VAL A 10 5.37 -9.87 -5.44
N SER A 11 4.13 -9.40 -5.51
CA SER A 11 3.41 -8.80 -4.39
C SER A 11 2.13 -9.57 -4.08
N ASP A 12 1.66 -9.42 -2.85
CA ASP A 12 0.32 -9.80 -2.42
C ASP A 12 -0.12 -8.90 -1.25
N HIS A 13 -1.39 -8.95 -0.89
CA HIS A 13 -1.98 -8.04 0.08
C HIS A 13 -1.91 -8.58 1.50
N LEU A 14 -1.88 -7.68 2.48
CA LEU A 14 -2.13 -7.99 3.89
C LEU A 14 -3.61 -8.33 4.12
N SER A 15 -4.04 -9.49 3.62
CA SER A 15 -5.43 -9.94 3.66
C SER A 15 -5.51 -11.45 3.86
N TRP A 16 -6.73 -11.95 4.03
CA TRP A 16 -7.04 -13.38 3.85
C TRP A 16 -8.11 -13.53 2.77
N SER A 17 -7.98 -14.58 1.96
CA SER A 17 -8.87 -14.82 0.82
C SER A 17 -9.57 -16.17 0.96
N SER A 18 -9.47 -16.85 2.10
CA SER A 18 -10.17 -18.13 2.31
C SER A 18 -10.52 -18.43 3.77
N VAL A 19 -11.67 -19.09 3.96
CA VAL A 19 -12.14 -19.58 5.25
C VAL A 19 -12.75 -20.97 5.05
N ASN A 20 -12.36 -21.96 5.86
CA ASN A 20 -12.89 -23.34 5.81
C ASN A 20 -12.86 -23.98 4.40
N GLY A 21 -11.82 -23.68 3.62
CA GLY A 21 -11.66 -24.21 2.26
C GLY A 21 -12.52 -23.52 1.19
N GLN A 22 -13.28 -22.48 1.56
CA GLN A 22 -13.93 -21.58 0.61
C GLN A 22 -13.00 -20.41 0.31
N PHE A 23 -12.81 -20.14 -0.98
CA PHE A 23 -12.03 -19.01 -1.46
C PHE A 23 -12.97 -17.86 -1.82
N PHE A 24 -12.59 -16.66 -1.40
CA PHE A 24 -13.27 -15.42 -1.73
C PHE A 24 -12.47 -14.71 -2.82
N ASN A 25 -13.18 -14.05 -3.73
CA ASN A 25 -12.56 -13.19 -4.73
C ASN A 25 -12.15 -11.84 -4.14
N ASP A 26 -12.69 -11.51 -2.96
CA ASP A 26 -12.40 -10.27 -2.25
C ASP A 26 -11.29 -10.48 -1.21
N LEU A 27 -10.49 -9.44 -1.03
CA LEU A 27 -9.50 -9.34 0.03
C LEU A 27 -10.23 -8.99 1.32
N LEU A 28 -10.36 -9.96 2.22
CA LEU A 28 -11.09 -9.74 3.47
C LEU A 28 -10.16 -9.12 4.54
N PRO A 29 -10.71 -8.30 5.45
CA PRO A 29 -9.91 -7.68 6.51
C PRO A 29 -9.37 -8.72 7.49
N LEU A 30 -8.19 -8.45 8.05
CA LEU A 30 -7.57 -9.27 9.09
C LEU A 30 -7.87 -8.71 10.49
N PRO A 31 -8.07 -9.56 11.51
CA PRO A 31 -8.03 -9.12 12.89
C PRO A 31 -6.56 -8.88 13.29
N TYR A 32 -6.16 -7.63 13.49
CA TYR A 32 -4.79 -7.26 13.83
C TYR A 32 -4.44 -7.63 15.29
N THR A 33 -4.21 -8.91 15.50
CA THR A 33 -3.86 -9.56 16.77
C THR A 33 -2.52 -10.27 16.64
N GLU A 34 -1.86 -10.57 17.77
CA GLU A 34 -0.61 -11.33 17.76
C GLU A 34 -0.77 -12.74 17.15
N GLU A 35 -1.95 -13.36 17.32
CA GLU A 35 -2.24 -14.67 16.72
C GLU A 35 -2.27 -14.58 15.19
N ALA A 36 -3.02 -13.59 14.65
CA ALA A 36 -3.09 -13.36 13.22
C ALA A 36 -1.73 -12.96 12.65
N LEU A 37 -0.96 -12.14 13.37
CA LEU A 37 0.39 -11.73 12.98
C LEU A 37 1.31 -12.94 12.81
N ARG A 38 1.34 -13.83 13.81
CA ARG A 38 2.13 -15.06 13.75
C ARG A 38 1.73 -15.94 12.57
N LEU A 39 0.43 -16.11 12.33
CA LEU A 39 -0.05 -16.92 11.22
C LEU A 39 0.28 -16.29 9.87
N PHE A 40 0.12 -14.99 9.72
CA PHE A 40 0.43 -14.26 8.49
C PHE A 40 1.93 -14.36 8.18
N CYS A 41 2.81 -14.14 9.17
CA CYS A 41 4.25 -14.28 8.99
C CYS A 41 4.64 -15.68 8.48
N GLN A 42 4.06 -16.73 9.07
CA GLN A 42 4.30 -18.11 8.62
C GLN A 42 3.89 -18.33 7.16
N LYS A 43 2.82 -17.67 6.68
CA LYS A 43 2.39 -17.76 5.29
C LYS A 43 3.31 -17.00 4.34
N VAL A 44 3.75 -15.80 4.73
CA VAL A 44 4.73 -15.05 3.95
C VAL A 44 6.02 -15.85 3.81
N GLU A 45 6.56 -16.38 4.90
CA GLU A 45 7.77 -17.24 4.88
C GLU A 45 7.59 -18.45 3.97
N GLN A 46 6.46 -19.15 4.06
CA GLN A 46 6.15 -20.29 3.21
C GLN A 46 6.14 -19.91 1.73
N VAL A 47 5.53 -18.77 1.36
CA VAL A 47 5.50 -18.29 -0.03
C VAL A 47 6.90 -17.91 -0.49
N GLN A 48 7.67 -17.18 0.32
CA GLN A 48 9.05 -16.80 -0.02
C GLN A 48 9.96 -18.01 -0.20
N GLU A 49 9.83 -19.05 0.63
CA GLU A 49 10.58 -20.31 0.49
C GLU A 49 10.26 -21.01 -0.84
N VAL A 50 8.98 -21.10 -1.20
CA VAL A 50 8.56 -21.73 -2.47
C VAL A 50 8.99 -20.92 -3.69
N LEU A 51 8.89 -19.59 -3.63
CA LEU A 51 9.26 -18.71 -4.74
C LEU A 51 10.76 -18.44 -4.84
N GLY A 52 11.53 -18.67 -3.75
CA GLY A 52 12.96 -18.41 -3.67
C GLY A 52 13.32 -16.92 -3.73
N ARG A 53 12.44 -16.03 -3.30
CA ARG A 53 12.62 -14.56 -3.33
C ARG A 53 11.80 -13.87 -2.26
N ARG A 54 12.17 -12.63 -1.94
CA ARG A 54 11.40 -11.77 -1.04
C ARG A 54 10.11 -11.32 -1.71
N LEU A 55 9.01 -11.46 -0.99
CA LEU A 55 7.67 -11.02 -1.42
C LEU A 55 7.50 -9.54 -1.06
N LEU A 56 6.68 -8.81 -1.81
CA LEU A 56 6.19 -7.50 -1.40
C LEU A 56 4.82 -7.66 -0.74
N ILE A 57 4.65 -7.14 0.47
CA ILE A 57 3.35 -7.10 1.13
C ILE A 57 2.76 -5.70 1.00
N GLU A 58 1.54 -5.65 0.50
CA GLU A 58 0.77 -4.43 0.30
C GLU A 58 -0.18 -4.14 1.46
N ASN A 59 -0.27 -2.87 1.85
CA ASN A 59 -1.28 -2.39 2.81
C ASN A 59 -2.66 -2.29 2.15
N PRO A 60 -3.73 -2.81 2.77
CA PRO A 60 -5.06 -2.78 2.20
C PRO A 60 -5.75 -1.46 2.51
N SER A 61 -6.80 -1.13 1.76
CA SER A 61 -7.85 -0.23 2.25
C SER A 61 -8.74 -0.97 3.26
N SER A 62 -9.06 -0.31 4.37
CA SER A 62 -9.95 -0.85 5.39
C SER A 62 -11.19 0.02 5.62
N TYR A 63 -12.34 -0.66 5.74
CA TYR A 63 -13.66 -0.07 5.98
C TYR A 63 -14.26 -0.53 7.32
N LEU A 64 -13.78 -1.67 7.81
CA LEU A 64 -14.24 -2.32 9.03
C LEU A 64 -13.02 -2.74 9.83
N ALA A 65 -13.03 -2.41 11.13
CA ALA A 65 -12.03 -2.88 12.06
C ALA A 65 -12.64 -3.94 12.99
N PHE A 66 -11.90 -5.00 13.26
CA PHE A 66 -12.31 -5.97 14.28
C PHE A 66 -12.15 -5.35 15.67
N ALA A 67 -13.20 -5.42 16.50
CA ALA A 67 -13.19 -4.83 17.85
C ALA A 67 -12.13 -5.43 18.78
N HIS A 68 -11.60 -6.62 18.45
CA HIS A 68 -10.56 -7.32 19.19
C HIS A 68 -9.17 -7.17 18.57
N SER A 69 -9.00 -6.31 17.54
CA SER A 69 -7.68 -5.91 17.06
C SER A 69 -6.94 -5.16 18.18
N THR A 70 -5.72 -5.57 18.48
CA THR A 70 -4.90 -4.99 19.56
C THR A 70 -3.63 -4.32 19.03
N ILE A 71 -3.33 -4.49 17.75
CA ILE A 71 -2.16 -3.94 17.06
C ILE A 71 -2.69 -2.99 15.98
N PRO A 72 -2.23 -1.72 15.92
CA PRO A 72 -2.52 -0.85 14.78
C PRO A 72 -2.00 -1.43 13.47
N GLU A 73 -2.65 -1.12 12.35
CA GLU A 73 -2.28 -1.69 11.04
C GLU A 73 -0.81 -1.43 10.66
N TRP A 74 -0.35 -0.19 10.82
CA TRP A 74 1.03 0.18 10.49
C TRP A 74 2.07 -0.56 11.34
N GLU A 75 1.76 -0.82 12.62
CA GLU A 75 2.60 -1.65 13.49
C GLU A 75 2.53 -3.13 13.09
N PHE A 76 1.36 -3.61 12.66
CA PHE A 76 1.20 -4.98 12.17
C PHE A 76 2.04 -5.20 10.92
N LEU A 77 1.93 -4.31 9.92
CA LEU A 77 2.69 -4.38 8.67
C LEU A 77 4.20 -4.27 8.93
N GLN A 78 4.62 -3.35 9.80
CA GLN A 78 6.03 -3.25 10.21
C GLN A 78 6.53 -4.54 10.85
N GLN A 79 5.75 -5.17 11.73
CA GLN A 79 6.15 -6.43 12.35
C GLN A 79 6.18 -7.60 11.37
N VAL A 80 5.27 -7.66 10.39
CA VAL A 80 5.35 -8.64 9.29
C VAL A 80 6.66 -8.47 8.53
N GLN A 81 6.99 -7.23 8.15
CA GLN A 81 8.24 -6.92 7.47
C GLN A 81 9.46 -7.38 8.28
N GLN A 82 9.53 -7.01 9.56
CA GLN A 82 10.67 -7.33 10.43
C GLN A 82 10.84 -8.84 10.70
N ARG A 83 9.73 -9.57 10.84
CA ARG A 83 9.77 -11.01 11.16
C ARG A 83 10.07 -11.88 9.94
N THR A 84 9.68 -11.43 8.75
CA THR A 84 9.75 -12.24 7.51
C THR A 84 10.79 -11.76 6.52
N ASP A 85 11.38 -10.58 6.76
CA ASP A 85 12.31 -9.91 5.83
C ASP A 85 11.70 -9.69 4.43
N CYS A 86 10.36 -9.60 4.36
CA CYS A 86 9.67 -9.22 3.14
C CYS A 86 9.94 -7.75 2.81
N HIS A 87 9.63 -7.37 1.58
CA HIS A 87 9.56 -5.98 1.16
C HIS A 87 8.13 -5.48 1.25
N LEU A 88 7.95 -4.16 1.11
CA LEU A 88 6.65 -3.52 1.16
C LEU A 88 6.31 -2.89 -0.19
N LEU A 89 5.06 -3.05 -0.58
CA LEU A 89 4.39 -2.24 -1.59
C LEU A 89 3.50 -1.28 -0.81
N LEU A 90 3.71 0.02 -0.96
CA LEU A 90 3.00 1.01 -0.17
C LEU A 90 1.97 1.73 -1.04
N ASP A 91 0.69 1.41 -0.84
CA ASP A 91 -0.40 2.15 -1.47
C ASP A 91 -0.80 3.34 -0.59
N LEU A 92 -0.51 4.55 -1.08
CA LEU A 92 -0.82 5.80 -0.39
C LEU A 92 -2.30 6.17 -0.44
N ASN A 93 -3.03 5.71 -1.46
CA ASN A 93 -4.48 5.87 -1.54
C ASN A 93 -5.15 5.01 -0.45
N ASN A 94 -4.72 3.76 -0.28
CA ASN A 94 -5.21 2.88 0.79
C ASN A 94 -4.99 3.46 2.19
N ILE A 95 -3.82 4.05 2.45
CA ILE A 95 -3.54 4.74 3.73
C ILE A 95 -4.51 5.91 3.91
N TYR A 96 -4.71 6.73 2.87
CA TYR A 96 -5.54 7.92 2.95
C TYR A 96 -7.04 7.60 3.15
N VAL A 97 -7.55 6.60 2.43
CA VAL A 97 -8.93 6.09 2.59
C VAL A 97 -9.13 5.51 3.99
N SER A 98 -8.21 4.67 4.45
CA SER A 98 -8.29 4.04 5.78
C SER A 98 -8.19 5.07 6.90
N ALA A 99 -7.34 6.09 6.74
CA ALA A 99 -7.18 7.19 7.70
C ALA A 99 -8.50 7.95 7.90
N PHE A 100 -9.22 8.25 6.82
CA PHE A 100 -10.54 8.88 6.91
C PHE A 100 -11.55 7.96 7.60
N ASN A 101 -11.66 6.71 7.15
CA ASN A 101 -12.67 5.78 7.66
C ASN A 101 -12.46 5.41 9.13
N HIS A 102 -11.21 5.38 9.61
CA HIS A 102 -10.87 4.96 10.97
C HIS A 102 -10.43 6.12 11.89
N GLY A 103 -10.29 7.33 11.37
CA GLY A 103 -9.96 8.52 12.13
C GLY A 103 -8.52 8.59 12.65
N PHE A 104 -7.56 7.98 11.95
CA PHE A 104 -6.14 8.06 12.27
C PHE A 104 -5.38 9.03 11.35
N ASP A 105 -4.17 9.43 11.73
CA ASP A 105 -3.31 10.29 10.91
C ASP A 105 -2.45 9.46 9.94
N CYS A 106 -2.48 9.79 8.64
CA CYS A 106 -1.60 9.19 7.63
C CYS A 106 -0.11 9.30 8.03
N GLN A 107 0.28 10.39 8.69
CA GLN A 107 1.66 10.61 9.13
C GLN A 107 2.11 9.60 10.18
N GLN A 108 1.19 9.18 11.05
CA GLN A 108 1.47 8.13 12.04
C GLN A 108 1.75 6.80 11.33
N TYR A 109 0.99 6.48 10.29
CA TYR A 109 1.21 5.29 9.48
C TYR A 109 2.58 5.33 8.81
N LEU A 110 2.87 6.41 8.07
CA LEU A 110 4.11 6.55 7.30
C LEU A 110 5.35 6.56 8.20
N ALA A 111 5.27 7.13 9.41
CA ALA A 111 6.37 7.16 10.36
C ALA A 111 6.76 5.79 10.93
N ALA A 112 5.87 4.79 10.86
CA ALA A 112 6.15 3.44 11.34
C ALA A 112 6.83 2.55 10.29
N ILE A 113 6.73 2.93 9.01
CA ILE A 113 7.28 2.16 7.88
C ILE A 113 8.76 2.47 7.69
N ASP A 114 9.59 1.43 7.56
CA ASP A 114 11.00 1.58 7.17
C ASP A 114 11.09 1.87 5.66
N PRO A 115 11.50 3.08 5.23
CA PRO A 115 11.59 3.43 3.82
C PRO A 115 12.57 2.56 3.03
N ALA A 116 13.56 1.95 3.67
CA ALA A 116 14.51 1.06 3.02
C ALA A 116 13.86 -0.24 2.52
N THR A 117 12.70 -0.61 3.07
CA THR A 117 11.99 -1.86 2.79
C THR A 117 10.91 -1.70 1.73
N VAL A 118 10.50 -0.47 1.43
CA VAL A 118 9.53 -0.16 0.37
C VAL A 118 10.20 -0.33 -0.99
N LYS A 119 9.58 -1.12 -1.86
CA LYS A 119 10.09 -1.44 -3.20
C LYS A 119 9.13 -1.08 -4.32
N GLU A 120 7.91 -0.68 -3.98
CA GLU A 120 6.93 -0.19 -4.92
C GLU A 120 5.94 0.73 -4.19
N ILE A 121 5.42 1.74 -4.88
CA ILE A 121 4.39 2.66 -4.38
C ILE A 121 3.24 2.67 -5.35
N HIS A 122 2.02 2.52 -4.83
CA HIS A 122 0.81 2.66 -5.61
C HIS A 122 0.13 4.00 -5.32
N LEU A 123 -0.41 4.58 -6.37
CA LEU A 123 -1.18 5.82 -6.34
C LEU A 123 -2.47 5.61 -7.12
N ALA A 124 -3.59 5.88 -6.47
CA ALA A 124 -4.89 5.74 -7.08
C ALA A 124 -5.88 6.81 -6.60
N GLY A 125 -7.09 6.77 -7.15
CA GLY A 125 -8.22 7.57 -6.70
C GLY A 125 -9.35 6.72 -6.14
N PHE A 126 -10.08 7.30 -5.19
CA PHE A 126 -11.18 6.66 -4.47
C PHE A 126 -12.53 7.33 -4.79
N THR A 127 -13.63 6.74 -4.34
CA THR A 127 -14.97 7.33 -4.38
C THR A 127 -15.54 7.53 -2.98
N VAL A 128 -16.47 8.48 -2.85
CA VAL A 128 -17.17 8.75 -1.59
C VAL A 128 -18.58 8.20 -1.69
N LYS A 129 -19.00 7.41 -0.70
CA LYS A 129 -20.38 6.93 -0.55
C LYS A 129 -21.01 7.53 0.69
N THR A 130 -22.22 8.07 0.51
CA THR A 130 -23.06 8.44 1.65
C THR A 130 -23.75 7.19 2.21
N VAL A 131 -23.59 6.98 3.51
CA VAL A 131 -24.23 5.92 4.30
C VAL A 131 -25.06 6.57 5.42
N ASP A 132 -25.91 5.79 6.09
CA ASP A 132 -26.83 6.33 7.10
C ASP A 132 -26.10 7.12 8.22
N ASP A 133 -24.89 6.69 8.57
CA ASP A 133 -24.06 7.28 9.64
C ASP A 133 -22.99 8.27 9.13
N GLY A 134 -23.04 8.71 7.86
CA GLY A 134 -22.15 9.73 7.32
C GLY A 134 -21.57 9.39 5.94
N GLU A 135 -20.27 9.60 5.78
CA GLU A 135 -19.54 9.28 4.56
C GLU A 135 -18.61 8.10 4.79
N MET A 136 -18.52 7.22 3.80
CA MET A 136 -17.54 6.15 3.73
C MET A 136 -16.74 6.31 2.44
N TRP A 137 -15.43 6.35 2.56
CA TRP A 137 -14.56 6.42 1.40
C TRP A 137 -14.25 5.00 0.96
N ILE A 138 -14.48 4.73 -0.32
CA ILE A 138 -14.30 3.43 -0.95
C ILE A 138 -13.15 3.54 -1.90
N ASP A 139 -12.15 2.73 -1.65
CA ASP A 139 -11.08 2.54 -2.59
C ASP A 139 -11.57 1.75 -3.81
N THR A 140 -11.86 2.47 -4.90
CA THR A 140 -12.42 1.90 -6.12
C THR A 140 -11.43 1.87 -7.27
N HIS A 141 -10.25 2.50 -7.11
CA HIS A 141 -9.27 2.71 -8.16
C HIS A 141 -9.91 3.11 -9.49
N SER A 142 -10.83 4.09 -9.44
CA SER A 142 -11.68 4.43 -10.59
C SER A 142 -11.70 5.93 -10.92
N ARG A 143 -10.82 6.67 -10.27
CA ARG A 143 -10.74 8.13 -10.33
C ARG A 143 -9.27 8.55 -10.46
N PRO A 144 -9.01 9.75 -10.99
CA PRO A 144 -7.68 10.36 -10.90
C PRO A 144 -7.18 10.39 -9.47
N VAL A 145 -5.85 10.33 -9.29
CA VAL A 145 -5.24 10.37 -7.97
C VAL A 145 -5.57 11.70 -7.31
N SER A 146 -6.11 11.62 -6.09
CA SER A 146 -6.56 12.81 -5.38
C SER A 146 -5.40 13.71 -4.95
N GLU A 147 -5.61 15.02 -4.87
CA GLU A 147 -4.54 15.94 -4.46
C GLU A 147 -3.95 15.63 -3.07
N PRO A 148 -4.73 15.25 -2.05
CA PRO A 148 -4.15 14.80 -0.77
C PRO A 148 -3.20 13.60 -0.91
N VAL A 149 -3.53 12.61 -1.74
CA VAL A 149 -2.64 11.47 -2.02
C VAL A 149 -1.38 11.93 -2.76
N TRP A 150 -1.50 12.87 -3.70
CA TRP A 150 -0.32 13.50 -4.31
C TRP A 150 0.57 14.24 -3.30
N GLN A 151 0.00 14.85 -2.27
CA GLN A 151 0.77 15.49 -1.20
C GLN A 151 1.52 14.47 -0.34
N LEU A 152 0.91 13.34 -0.01
CA LEU A 152 1.59 12.22 0.66
C LEU A 152 2.76 11.72 -0.18
N TYR A 153 2.55 11.56 -1.50
CA TYR A 153 3.60 11.12 -2.42
C TYR A 153 4.76 12.12 -2.52
N ARG A 154 4.47 13.43 -2.67
CA ARG A 154 5.49 14.48 -2.65
C ARG A 154 6.32 14.44 -1.37
N GLN A 155 5.66 14.30 -0.23
CA GLN A 155 6.31 14.20 1.05
C GLN A 155 7.24 12.98 1.11
N TRP A 156 6.74 11.81 0.71
CA TRP A 156 7.52 10.58 0.68
C TRP A 156 8.79 10.73 -0.16
N VAL A 157 8.66 11.21 -1.41
CA VAL A 157 9.80 11.40 -2.31
C VAL A 157 10.81 12.36 -1.70
N ARG A 158 10.36 13.52 -1.20
CA ARG A 158 11.23 14.53 -0.58
C ARG A 158 12.01 13.98 0.60
N GLN A 159 11.37 13.16 1.43
CA GLN A 159 11.97 12.65 2.67
C GLN A 159 12.95 11.51 2.43
N HIS A 160 12.68 10.62 1.46
CA HIS A 160 13.35 9.33 1.41
C HIS A 160 14.26 9.14 0.18
N SER A 161 14.01 9.85 -0.93
CA SER A 161 14.71 9.57 -2.20
C SER A 161 16.22 9.78 -2.15
N ALA A 162 16.70 10.78 -1.40
CA ALA A 162 18.13 11.05 -1.27
C ALA A 162 18.89 9.93 -0.55
N GLN A 163 18.24 9.24 0.40
CA GLN A 163 18.86 8.19 1.22
C GLN A 163 18.62 6.78 0.65
N HIS A 164 17.44 6.52 0.08
CA HIS A 164 17.00 5.18 -0.31
C HIS A 164 16.86 5.00 -1.83
N GLY A 165 17.06 6.06 -2.60
CA GLY A 165 16.84 6.06 -4.04
C GLY A 165 15.36 6.21 -4.40
N LEU A 166 15.08 6.21 -5.70
CA LEU A 166 13.73 6.26 -6.22
C LEU A 166 13.06 4.89 -6.13
N VAL A 167 11.79 4.89 -5.72
CA VAL A 167 10.97 3.69 -5.65
C VAL A 167 10.07 3.65 -6.90
N PRO A 168 9.99 2.53 -7.63
CA PRO A 168 9.01 2.34 -8.69
C PRO A 168 7.61 2.74 -8.22
N THR A 169 6.92 3.55 -9.02
CA THR A 169 5.58 4.06 -8.69
C THR A 169 4.62 3.70 -9.80
N LEU A 170 3.48 3.12 -9.42
CA LEU A 170 2.43 2.67 -10.32
C LEU A 170 1.17 3.51 -10.08
N ILE A 171 0.56 3.99 -11.17
CA ILE A 171 -0.79 4.56 -11.12
C ILE A 171 -1.78 3.42 -11.31
N GLU A 172 -2.57 3.13 -10.29
CA GLU A 172 -3.51 2.01 -10.30
C GLU A 172 -4.91 2.45 -10.73
N TRP A 173 -5.56 1.62 -11.54
CA TRP A 173 -6.89 1.89 -12.07
C TRP A 173 -7.63 0.58 -12.44
N ASP A 174 -8.62 0.20 -11.64
CA ASP A 174 -9.28 -1.11 -11.74
C ASP A 174 -10.68 -1.05 -12.37
N LEU A 175 -11.39 0.06 -12.17
CA LEU A 175 -12.77 0.24 -12.61
C LEU A 175 -12.92 1.53 -13.40
N ASP A 176 -13.91 1.59 -14.29
CA ASP A 176 -14.18 2.76 -15.14
C ASP A 176 -12.93 3.26 -15.89
N ILE A 177 -12.17 2.31 -16.46
CA ILE A 177 -10.86 2.57 -17.09
C ILE A 177 -10.98 3.70 -18.13
N PRO A 178 -10.22 4.80 -17.98
CA PRO A 178 -10.31 5.98 -18.83
C PRO A 178 -9.52 5.77 -20.12
N ASP A 179 -9.55 6.79 -21.00
CA ASP A 179 -8.65 6.82 -22.15
C ASP A 179 -7.18 6.82 -21.70
N PHE A 180 -6.33 6.16 -22.50
CA PHE A 180 -4.89 6.07 -22.25
C PHE A 180 -4.22 7.43 -21.96
N ALA A 181 -4.68 8.51 -22.60
CA ALA A 181 -4.15 9.85 -22.38
C ALA A 181 -4.32 10.33 -20.93
N VAL A 182 -5.36 9.90 -20.22
CA VAL A 182 -5.56 10.21 -18.80
C VAL A 182 -4.56 9.45 -17.93
N LEU A 183 -4.39 8.15 -18.18
CA LEU A 183 -3.40 7.33 -17.47
C LEU A 183 -1.98 7.88 -17.64
N GLN A 184 -1.64 8.27 -18.88
CA GLN A 184 -0.35 8.88 -19.18
C GLN A 184 -0.15 10.20 -18.43
N GLN A 185 -1.17 11.05 -18.32
CA GLN A 185 -1.08 12.31 -17.59
C GLN A 185 -0.85 12.12 -16.09
N GLU A 186 -1.48 11.13 -15.47
CA GLU A 186 -1.24 10.80 -14.05
C GLU A 186 0.19 10.27 -13.85
N ALA A 187 0.68 9.41 -14.74
CA ALA A 187 2.06 8.91 -14.71
C ALA A 187 3.10 10.04 -14.93
N ASP A 188 2.83 10.96 -15.85
CA ASP A 188 3.65 12.14 -16.10
C ASP A 188 3.69 13.06 -14.86
N LYS A 189 2.56 13.19 -14.14
CA LYS A 189 2.50 13.94 -12.88
C LYS A 189 3.37 13.31 -11.80
N ALA A 190 3.36 11.99 -11.65
CA ALA A 190 4.26 11.29 -10.72
C ALA A 190 5.74 11.50 -11.09
N THR A 191 6.07 11.44 -12.38
CA THR A 191 7.43 11.71 -12.89
C THR A 191 7.88 13.13 -12.58
N LEU A 192 7.01 14.12 -12.78
CA LEU A 192 7.30 15.52 -12.47
C LEU A 192 7.55 15.72 -10.97
N ILE A 193 6.76 15.07 -10.11
CA ILE A 193 6.96 15.11 -8.66
C ILE A 193 8.33 14.53 -8.27
N ILE A 194 8.70 13.39 -8.84
CA ILE A 194 10.02 12.79 -8.62
C ILE A 194 11.13 13.80 -8.94
N GLN A 195 11.08 14.42 -10.12
CA GLN A 195 12.07 15.41 -10.55
C GLN A 195 12.13 16.61 -9.59
N GLN A 196 10.97 17.17 -9.24
CA GLN A 196 10.89 18.34 -8.37
C GLN A 196 11.39 18.06 -6.95
N GLU A 197 10.97 16.97 -6.34
CA GLU A 197 11.22 16.72 -4.91
C GLU A 197 12.58 16.07 -4.65
N ALA A 198 13.09 15.24 -5.58
CA ALA A 198 14.42 14.64 -5.45
C ALA A 198 15.55 15.67 -5.63
N GLU A 199 15.36 16.69 -6.47
CA GLU A 199 16.34 17.77 -6.66
C GLU A 199 16.42 18.69 -5.43
N HIS A 200 15.29 18.97 -4.78
CA HIS A 200 15.25 19.82 -3.58
C HIS A 200 15.85 19.15 -2.32
N GLY A 201 15.98 17.83 -2.31
CA GLY A 201 16.59 17.07 -1.20
C GLY A 201 18.12 17.16 -1.10
N LEU A 202 18.79 17.79 -2.08
CA LEU A 202 20.26 17.85 -2.17
C LEU A 202 20.91 19.13 -1.60
N ILE A 203 20.14 20.05 -1.00
CA ILE A 203 20.73 21.24 -0.36
C ILE A 203 21.17 20.88 1.07
N VAL A 204 22.39 20.34 1.18
CA VAL A 204 23.15 20.33 2.44
C VAL A 204 24.07 21.54 2.42
N THR A 205 23.78 22.57 3.24
CA THR A 205 24.76 23.62 3.60
C THR A 205 25.65 23.17 4.72
#